data_AF-A0A938BGS9-F1
#
_entry.id   AF-A0A938BGS9-F1
#
_cell.length_a   1.000
_cell.length_b   1.000
_cell.length_c   1.000
_cell.angle_alpha   90.00
_cell.angle_beta   90.00
_cell.angle_gamma   90.00
#
_symmetry.space_group_name_H-M   'P 1'
#
loop_
_entity.id
_entity.type
_entity.pdbx_description
1 polymer ?
#
loop_
_entity_poly.entity_id
_entity_poly.type
_entity_poly.pdbx_seq_one_letter_code
_entity_poly.pdbx_strand_id
1 'polypeptide(L)'
;MSKEVFDRLSDWLRKRDLESITVLALLPIVKSTRRDRKSSPLEYDSIKKLIAKPSITSEFILKEIAKSMDESLLTKDKFEIMREPKDLSICPKEYEPSKFFLKYARSFLPQIHLMNAKQLARKTGFNLIKQWGWEAQNIEKTMNVPEEVGECMDFHGRANSPVMIGFSSMISEIFRTSFMRSIFIGYKLGHISKQVLLKWMFVQCPVDLSFWDILSQQTPKWWPKMKLASGSKIDISRSQIWEIINDLIASSESRNKILAIDGPLQPLEGWFQSSLDTTIMLIPFAYYIKGAKLPDPKVLINDGILYSLMPLATDSDLPLSYFDPSNKYRQDSIGGSGAEGLVAFSLVSKLRPLALNFWQAFRLYREPFGLSENLFSLTNRINLGLDNWVFLDQDKEAARGYTWRVGFFERQTDGFDVPSGQVIEIDKAWLEKVLDYQKVRLGYVANVNMTFREYSFDKPKIYEEVRFINVSPLIL
;
A
#
# COMPACT_ATOMS: atom_id res chain seq x y z
N MET A 1 -2.42 -12.63 23.38
CA MET A 1 -2.32 -14.01 22.81
C MET A 1 -2.23 -14.95 23.99
N SER A 2 -2.99 -16.05 24.03
CA SER A 2 -2.86 -17.02 25.12
C SER A 2 -1.57 -17.84 24.98
N LYS A 3 -1.09 -18.40 26.09
CA LYS A 3 0.09 -19.28 26.09
C LYS A 3 -0.10 -20.49 25.16
N GLU A 4 -1.28 -21.10 25.18
CA GLU A 4 -1.60 -22.23 24.30
C GLU A 4 -1.48 -21.87 22.81
N VAL A 5 -2.00 -20.70 22.39
CA VAL A 5 -1.89 -20.25 21.00
C VAL A 5 -0.44 -20.00 20.61
N PHE A 6 0.35 -19.43 21.54
CA PHE A 6 1.77 -19.21 21.32
C PHE A 6 2.56 -20.52 21.22
N ASP A 7 2.28 -21.51 22.07
CA ASP A 7 2.96 -22.80 22.04
C ASP A 7 2.66 -23.54 20.71
N ARG A 8 1.39 -23.52 20.26
CA ARG A 8 1.00 -24.08 18.94
C ARG A 8 1.72 -23.38 17.78
N LEU A 9 1.80 -22.05 17.81
CA LEU A 9 2.52 -21.27 16.81
C LEU A 9 4.02 -21.58 16.83
N SER A 10 4.60 -21.72 18.02
CA SER A 10 6.01 -22.06 18.22
C SER A 10 6.35 -23.43 17.66
N ASP A 11 5.53 -24.45 17.94
CA ASP A 11 5.71 -25.80 17.43
C ASP A 11 5.52 -25.87 15.92
N TRP A 12 4.59 -25.08 15.37
CA TRP A 12 4.45 -24.95 13.92
C TRP A 12 5.68 -24.30 13.29
N LEU A 13 6.16 -23.17 13.83
CA LEU A 13 7.30 -22.44 13.29
C LEU A 13 8.61 -23.25 13.34
N ARG A 14 8.85 -24.00 14.42
CA ARG A 14 10.03 -24.88 14.55
C ARG A 14 10.12 -25.96 13.46
N LYS A 15 9.01 -26.31 12.82
CA LYS A 15 8.93 -27.31 11.74
C LYS A 15 9.07 -26.70 10.35
N ARG A 16 9.31 -25.39 10.24
CA ARG A 16 9.35 -24.66 8.96
C ARG A 16 10.75 -24.13 8.72
N ASP A 17 11.24 -24.30 7.50
CA ASP A 17 12.60 -23.94 7.11
C ASP A 17 12.66 -22.77 6.11
N LEU A 18 11.73 -21.82 6.23
CA LEU A 18 11.57 -20.69 5.31
C LEU A 18 11.56 -19.35 6.06
N GLU A 19 12.40 -18.42 5.59
CA GLU A 19 12.52 -17.06 6.11
C GLU A 19 11.19 -16.29 5.99
N SER A 20 10.46 -16.46 4.89
CA SER A 20 9.17 -15.79 4.68
C SER A 20 8.09 -16.29 5.64
N ILE A 21 8.09 -17.59 5.97
CA ILE A 21 7.20 -18.14 7.01
C ILE A 21 7.52 -17.56 8.38
N THR A 22 8.81 -17.36 8.69
CA THR A 22 9.23 -16.72 9.93
C THR A 22 8.68 -15.30 10.03
N VAL A 23 8.74 -14.52 8.95
CA VAL A 23 8.10 -13.19 8.86
C VAL A 23 6.61 -13.29 9.18
N LEU A 24 5.87 -14.20 8.55
CA LEU A 24 4.43 -14.37 8.79
C LEU A 24 4.10 -14.76 10.23
N ALA A 25 4.89 -15.68 10.82
CA ALA A 25 4.67 -16.19 12.17
C ALA A 25 4.87 -15.11 13.25
N LEU A 26 5.78 -14.17 13.03
CA LEU A 26 6.04 -13.10 14.00
C LEU A 26 4.94 -12.03 14.03
N LEU A 27 4.15 -11.87 12.96
CA LEU A 27 3.13 -10.81 12.89
C LEU A 27 2.01 -10.97 13.93
N PRO A 28 1.38 -12.16 14.14
CA PRO A 28 0.45 -12.36 15.24
C PRO A 28 1.04 -12.01 16.61
N ILE A 29 2.34 -12.25 16.81
CA ILE A 29 3.04 -11.91 18.05
C ILE A 29 3.12 -10.39 18.21
N VAL A 30 3.57 -9.66 17.19
CA VAL A 30 3.56 -8.18 17.18
C VAL A 30 2.16 -7.64 17.51
N LYS A 31 1.13 -8.14 16.82
CA LYS A 31 -0.24 -7.66 17.02
C LYS A 31 -0.72 -7.87 18.45
N SER A 32 -0.37 -9.03 19.03
CA SER A 32 -0.75 -9.37 20.39
C SER A 32 -0.03 -8.52 21.44
N THR A 33 1.27 -8.26 21.25
CA THR A 33 2.08 -7.46 22.18
C THR A 33 1.68 -5.99 22.16
N ARG A 34 1.26 -5.46 21.01
CA ARG A 34 0.72 -4.09 20.90
C ARG A 34 -0.65 -3.91 21.55
N ARG A 35 -1.53 -4.93 21.52
CA ARG A 35 -2.87 -4.86 22.13
C ARG A 35 -2.85 -5.07 23.64
N ASP A 36 -2.09 -6.04 24.12
CA ASP A 36 -2.17 -6.55 25.50
C ASP A 36 -0.79 -6.55 26.18
N ARG A 37 -0.12 -5.39 26.19
CA ARG A 37 1.26 -5.25 26.69
C ARG A 37 1.47 -5.78 28.12
N LYS A 38 0.49 -5.59 29.01
CA LYS A 38 0.60 -5.93 30.45
C LYS A 38 0.13 -7.34 30.80
N SER A 39 -0.64 -7.99 29.94
CA SER A 39 -1.29 -9.29 30.20
C SER A 39 -0.76 -10.41 29.29
N SER A 40 0.13 -10.08 28.35
CA SER A 40 0.74 -11.05 27.45
C SER A 40 1.69 -11.98 28.24
N PRO A 41 1.49 -13.32 28.21
CA PRO A 41 2.39 -14.28 28.86
C PRO A 41 3.69 -14.49 28.07
N LEU A 42 3.95 -13.65 27.06
CA LEU A 42 5.05 -13.81 26.13
C LEU A 42 6.32 -13.19 26.71
N GLU A 43 7.43 -13.91 26.61
CA GLU A 43 8.75 -13.42 26.97
C GLU A 43 9.56 -13.14 25.70
N TYR A 44 10.25 -12.01 25.67
CA TYR A 44 11.01 -11.57 24.50
C TYR A 44 12.10 -12.57 24.10
N ASP A 45 12.87 -13.08 25.07
CA ASP A 45 13.91 -14.09 24.81
C ASP A 45 13.36 -15.41 24.27
N SER A 46 12.15 -15.79 24.71
CA SER A 46 11.46 -16.96 24.19
C SER A 46 11.08 -16.77 22.73
N ILE A 47 10.59 -15.59 22.34
CA ILE A 47 10.29 -15.25 20.94
C ILE A 47 11.57 -15.27 20.09
N LYS A 48 12.64 -14.64 20.56
CA LYS A 48 13.93 -14.59 19.84
C LYS A 48 14.48 -15.99 19.54
N LYS A 49 14.37 -16.93 20.48
CA LYS A 49 14.80 -18.32 20.31
C LYS A 49 13.99 -19.11 19.27
N LEU A 50 12.80 -18.66 18.88
CA LEU A 50 11.98 -19.32 17.85
C LEU A 50 12.48 -19.05 16.42
N ILE A 51 13.27 -18.00 16.22
CA ILE A 51 13.72 -17.54 14.90
C ILE A 51 14.92 -18.40 14.44
N ALA A 52 14.62 -19.56 13.84
CA ALA A 52 15.67 -20.47 13.34
C ALA A 52 16.31 -20.00 12.03
N LYS A 53 15.50 -19.38 11.16
CA LYS A 53 15.87 -18.83 9.84
C LYS A 53 15.57 -17.31 9.83
N PRO A 54 16.46 -16.49 10.41
CA PRO A 54 16.29 -15.05 10.41
C PRO A 54 16.47 -14.47 9.01
N SER A 55 15.83 -13.34 8.78
CA SER A 55 15.99 -12.46 7.63
C SER A 55 16.02 -11.01 8.11
N ILE A 56 16.47 -10.11 7.24
CA ILE A 56 16.41 -8.66 7.50
C ILE A 56 15.00 -8.26 7.97
N THR A 57 13.95 -8.72 7.27
CA THR A 57 12.56 -8.40 7.60
C THR A 57 12.14 -8.94 8.96
N SER A 58 12.50 -10.19 9.31
CA SER A 58 12.15 -10.75 10.62
C SER A 58 12.88 -10.07 11.78
N GLU A 59 14.12 -9.61 11.57
CA GLU A 59 14.87 -8.84 12.59
C GLU A 59 14.21 -7.48 12.86
N PHE A 60 13.73 -6.79 11.82
CA PHE A 60 12.95 -5.56 12.02
C PHE A 60 11.60 -5.81 12.70
N ILE A 61 10.94 -6.93 12.39
CA ILE A 61 9.74 -7.34 13.13
C ILE A 61 10.08 -7.65 14.59
N LEU A 62 11.24 -8.25 14.88
CA LEU A 62 11.69 -8.48 16.25
C LEU A 62 11.96 -7.17 17.00
N LYS A 63 12.52 -6.14 16.34
CA LYS A 63 12.62 -4.78 16.90
C LYS A 63 11.25 -4.20 17.26
N GLU A 64 10.24 -4.41 16.41
CA GLU A 64 8.86 -3.97 16.67
C GLU A 64 8.26 -4.66 17.89
N ILE A 65 8.52 -5.96 18.06
CA ILE A 65 8.13 -6.73 19.26
C ILE A 65 8.88 -6.21 20.49
N ALA A 66 10.18 -5.95 20.38
CA ALA A 66 10.98 -5.41 21.47
C ALA A 66 10.40 -4.08 21.96
N LYS A 67 10.16 -3.13 21.05
CA LYS A 67 9.55 -1.83 21.38
C LYS A 67 8.17 -1.97 22.02
N SER A 68 7.31 -2.84 21.48
CA SER A 68 5.95 -3.01 21.99
C SER A 68 5.91 -3.61 23.39
N MET A 69 6.87 -4.49 23.72
CA MET A 69 6.98 -5.11 25.04
C MET A 69 7.67 -4.18 26.05
N ASP A 70 8.90 -3.75 25.76
CA ASP A 70 9.71 -2.85 26.57
C ASP A 70 10.70 -2.09 25.69
N GLU A 71 10.51 -0.79 25.58
CA GLU A 71 11.37 0.10 24.79
C GLU A 71 12.84 0.02 25.21
N SER A 72 13.13 -0.32 26.48
CA SER A 72 14.51 -0.52 26.95
C SER A 72 15.22 -1.66 26.21
N LEU A 73 14.49 -2.63 25.67
CA LEU A 73 15.02 -3.75 24.89
C LEU A 73 15.63 -3.29 23.57
N LEU A 74 15.20 -2.17 23.00
CA LEU A 74 15.81 -1.61 21.79
C LEU A 74 17.28 -1.25 21.98
N THR A 75 17.66 -0.87 23.21
CA THR A 75 19.04 -0.49 23.56
C THR A 75 19.84 -1.65 24.16
N LYS A 76 19.17 -2.56 24.87
CA LYS A 76 19.81 -3.69 25.55
C LYS A 76 20.13 -4.84 24.59
N ASP A 77 19.28 -5.06 23.59
CA ASP A 77 19.47 -6.17 22.66
C ASP A 77 20.41 -5.81 21.52
N LYS A 78 21.20 -6.80 21.07
CA LYS A 78 22.06 -6.67 19.89
C LYS A 78 21.30 -7.17 18.67
N PHE A 79 20.67 -6.25 17.95
CA PHE A 79 19.99 -6.56 16.68
C PHE A 79 21.00 -6.66 15.53
N GLU A 80 21.04 -7.80 14.86
CA GLU A 80 21.89 -8.04 13.68
C GLU A 80 21.09 -7.80 12.40
N ILE A 81 20.81 -6.53 12.09
CA ILE A 81 19.89 -6.14 11.00
C ILE A 81 20.32 -6.67 9.61
N MET A 82 21.61 -6.90 9.40
CA MET A 82 22.18 -7.39 8.13
C MET A 82 22.66 -8.84 8.22
N ARG A 83 22.01 -9.65 9.05
CA ARG A 83 22.36 -11.06 9.21
C ARG A 83 22.22 -11.79 7.87
N GLU A 84 23.29 -12.45 7.48
CA GLU A 84 23.33 -13.26 6.27
C GLU A 84 22.40 -14.46 6.40
N PRO A 85 21.48 -14.68 5.44
CA PRO A 85 20.72 -15.92 5.37
C PRO A 85 21.64 -17.13 5.40
N LYS A 86 21.21 -18.22 6.03
CA LYS A 86 21.97 -19.47 6.01
C LYS A 86 21.91 -20.10 4.63
N ASP A 87 22.95 -20.87 4.29
CA ASP A 87 22.96 -21.76 3.11
C ASP A 87 22.87 -21.00 1.77
N LEU A 88 23.42 -19.78 1.68
CA LEU A 88 23.47 -19.03 0.42
C LEU A 88 24.42 -19.69 -0.58
N SER A 89 23.95 -19.83 -1.81
CA SER A 89 24.74 -20.38 -2.91
C SER A 89 24.67 -19.48 -4.15
N ILE A 90 25.82 -19.19 -4.77
CA ILE A 90 25.83 -18.48 -6.05
C ILE A 90 25.41 -19.46 -7.15
N CYS A 91 24.49 -19.03 -8.00
CA CYS A 91 23.99 -19.81 -9.10
C CYS A 91 25.11 -20.19 -10.09
N PRO A 92 25.23 -21.48 -10.48
CA PRO A 92 26.18 -21.92 -11.51
C PRO A 92 25.96 -21.20 -12.85
N LYS A 93 27.04 -20.96 -13.59
CA LYS A 93 26.97 -20.23 -14.87
C LYS A 93 26.11 -20.97 -15.91
N GLU A 94 26.11 -22.30 -15.85
CA GLU A 94 25.42 -23.19 -16.78
C GLU A 94 23.95 -23.45 -16.39
N TYR A 95 23.52 -22.98 -15.20
CA TYR A 95 22.16 -23.24 -14.72
C TYR A 95 21.10 -22.56 -15.58
N GLU A 96 20.00 -23.24 -15.88
CA GLU A 96 18.83 -22.60 -16.48
C GLU A 96 17.61 -22.81 -15.59
N PRO A 97 16.84 -21.75 -15.27
CA PRO A 97 15.62 -21.88 -14.49
C PRO A 97 14.64 -22.87 -15.09
N SER A 98 13.93 -23.61 -14.24
CA SER A 98 12.94 -24.57 -14.69
C SER A 98 11.82 -23.88 -15.50
N LYS A 99 11.23 -24.63 -16.45
CA LYS A 99 10.07 -24.15 -17.21
C LYS A 99 8.90 -23.81 -16.30
N PHE A 100 8.74 -24.55 -15.19
CA PHE A 100 7.72 -24.31 -14.19
C PHE A 100 7.89 -22.93 -13.55
N PHE A 101 9.08 -22.66 -12.99
CA PHE A 101 9.40 -21.38 -12.35
C PHE A 101 9.17 -20.20 -13.30
N LEU A 102 9.72 -20.26 -14.53
CA LEU A 102 9.59 -19.19 -15.52
C LEU A 102 8.13 -18.92 -15.91
N LYS A 103 7.28 -19.97 -15.94
CA LYS A 103 5.87 -19.85 -16.30
C LYS A 103 5.02 -19.30 -15.15
N TYR A 104 5.26 -19.75 -13.92
CA TYR A 104 4.34 -19.58 -12.80
C TYR A 104 4.80 -18.65 -11.67
N ALA A 105 6.05 -18.19 -11.63
CA ALA A 105 6.50 -17.26 -10.58
C ALA A 105 5.60 -16.01 -10.45
N ARG A 106 5.12 -15.47 -11.58
CA ARG A 106 4.18 -14.34 -11.64
C ARG A 106 2.75 -14.66 -11.16
N SER A 107 2.41 -15.94 -11.10
CA SER A 107 1.11 -16.42 -10.64
C SER A 107 1.12 -16.62 -9.13
N PHE A 108 2.24 -17.05 -8.56
CA PHE A 108 2.40 -17.30 -7.11
C PHE A 108 2.84 -16.09 -6.32
N LEU A 109 3.53 -15.13 -6.96
CA LEU A 109 3.94 -13.88 -6.34
C LEU A 109 3.42 -12.66 -7.09
N PRO A 110 3.22 -11.53 -6.38
CA PRO A 110 2.94 -10.23 -6.98
C PRO A 110 3.99 -9.83 -8.03
N GLN A 111 3.53 -9.26 -9.15
CA GLN A 111 4.39 -8.98 -10.33
C GLN A 111 5.59 -8.08 -10.04
N ILE A 112 5.53 -7.28 -8.96
CA ILE A 112 6.62 -6.40 -8.54
C ILE A 112 7.96 -7.15 -8.38
N HIS A 113 7.95 -8.41 -7.95
CA HIS A 113 9.16 -9.23 -7.83
C HIS A 113 9.85 -9.43 -9.17
N LEU A 114 9.08 -9.86 -10.18
CA LEU A 114 9.58 -10.11 -11.53
C LEU A 114 9.97 -8.80 -12.22
N MET A 115 9.19 -7.72 -12.03
CA MET A 115 9.50 -6.40 -12.56
C MET A 115 10.83 -5.88 -12.02
N ASN A 116 11.04 -5.96 -10.71
CA ASN A 116 12.27 -5.58 -10.02
C ASN A 116 13.47 -6.41 -10.52
N ALA A 117 13.31 -7.74 -10.64
CA ALA A 117 14.36 -8.62 -11.15
C ALA A 117 14.76 -8.29 -12.59
N LYS A 118 13.78 -8.05 -13.47
CA LYS A 118 14.03 -7.63 -14.87
C LYS A 118 14.71 -6.26 -14.93
N GLN A 119 14.28 -5.32 -14.10
CA GLN A 119 14.87 -3.98 -14.06
C GLN A 119 16.33 -4.03 -13.59
N LEU A 120 16.64 -4.84 -12.57
CA LEU A 120 17.99 -5.01 -12.08
C LEU A 120 18.91 -5.61 -13.14
N ALA A 121 18.45 -6.67 -13.81
CA ALA A 121 19.21 -7.31 -14.89
C ALA A 121 19.55 -6.33 -16.00
N ARG A 122 18.58 -5.48 -16.40
CA ARG A 122 18.82 -4.42 -17.40
C ARG A 122 19.82 -3.37 -16.95
N LYS A 123 19.84 -3.01 -15.66
CA LYS A 123 20.69 -1.93 -15.12
C LYS A 123 22.11 -2.37 -14.78
N THR A 124 22.28 -3.63 -14.37
CA THR A 124 23.53 -4.10 -13.73
C THR A 124 24.16 -5.30 -14.44
N GLY A 125 23.44 -5.94 -15.36
CA GLY A 125 23.83 -7.21 -15.97
C GLY A 125 23.62 -8.43 -15.05
N PHE A 126 23.34 -8.23 -13.76
CA PHE A 126 23.09 -9.34 -12.84
C PHE A 126 21.74 -10.00 -13.10
N ASN A 127 21.75 -11.25 -13.56
CA ASN A 127 20.53 -11.99 -13.85
C ASN A 127 19.90 -12.54 -12.55
N LEU A 128 19.18 -11.67 -11.84
CA LEU A 128 18.49 -12.02 -10.60
C LEU A 128 17.46 -13.13 -10.80
N ILE A 129 16.81 -13.22 -11.97
CA ILE A 129 15.83 -14.28 -12.26
C ILE A 129 16.50 -15.66 -12.26
N LYS A 130 17.71 -15.76 -12.83
CA LYS A 130 18.50 -16.99 -12.84
C LYS A 130 18.94 -17.40 -11.44
N GLN A 131 19.46 -16.44 -10.65
CA GLN A 131 19.80 -16.67 -9.24
C GLN A 131 18.57 -17.08 -8.42
N TRP A 132 17.43 -16.44 -8.67
CA TRP A 132 16.18 -16.71 -7.98
C TRP A 132 15.63 -18.10 -8.28
N GLY A 133 15.60 -18.51 -9.55
CA GLY A 133 15.19 -19.86 -9.93
C GLY A 133 16.08 -20.94 -9.30
N TRP A 134 17.39 -20.71 -9.24
CA TRP A 134 18.35 -21.62 -8.61
C TRP A 134 18.07 -21.82 -7.12
N GLU A 135 17.92 -20.72 -6.37
CA GLU A 135 17.60 -20.77 -4.94
C GLU A 135 16.23 -21.42 -4.70
N ALA A 136 15.22 -21.15 -5.53
CA ALA A 136 13.91 -21.78 -5.43
C ALA A 136 14.03 -23.31 -5.58
N GLN A 137 14.72 -23.78 -6.62
CA GLN A 137 14.87 -25.21 -6.89
C GLN A 137 15.66 -25.94 -5.80
N ASN A 138 16.66 -25.29 -5.19
CA ASN A 138 17.40 -25.88 -4.07
C ASN A 138 16.51 -26.05 -2.83
N ILE A 139 15.68 -25.05 -2.53
CA ILE A 139 14.72 -25.13 -1.43
C ILE A 139 13.66 -26.20 -1.70
N GLU A 140 13.09 -26.26 -2.91
CA GLU A 140 12.12 -27.29 -3.32
C GLU A 140 12.66 -28.71 -3.11
N LYS A 141 13.89 -28.96 -3.56
CA LYS A 141 14.58 -30.25 -3.35
C LYS A 141 14.77 -30.57 -1.87
N THR A 142 15.20 -29.58 -1.08
CA THR A 142 15.45 -29.77 0.36
C THR A 142 14.16 -30.06 1.13
N MET A 143 13.06 -29.42 0.74
CA MET A 143 11.75 -29.58 1.39
C MET A 143 10.90 -30.70 0.79
N ASN A 144 11.38 -31.38 -0.26
CA ASN A 144 10.63 -32.38 -1.03
C ASN A 144 9.26 -31.85 -1.53
N VAL A 145 9.25 -30.62 -2.05
CA VAL A 145 8.04 -29.98 -2.62
C VAL A 145 8.09 -30.10 -4.14
N PRO A 146 7.11 -30.76 -4.79
CA PRO A 146 7.09 -30.91 -6.24
C PRO A 146 6.75 -29.59 -6.95
N GLU A 147 7.29 -29.41 -8.17
CA GLU A 147 6.96 -28.31 -9.09
C GLU A 147 5.60 -28.55 -9.75
N GLU A 148 4.52 -28.43 -8.99
CA GLU A 148 3.16 -28.59 -9.48
C GLU A 148 2.26 -27.46 -9.00
N VAL A 149 1.28 -27.09 -9.82
CA VAL A 149 0.31 -26.07 -9.39
C VAL A 149 -0.75 -26.69 -8.47
N GLY A 150 -1.05 -27.98 -8.63
CA GLY A 150 -2.03 -28.70 -7.82
C GLY A 150 -3.37 -27.96 -7.72
N GLU A 151 -3.97 -28.02 -6.52
CA GLU A 151 -5.21 -27.32 -6.16
C GLU A 151 -5.04 -25.78 -6.06
N CYS A 152 -3.80 -25.25 -6.11
CA CYS A 152 -3.59 -23.81 -6.04
C CYS A 152 -4.27 -23.07 -7.21
N MET A 153 -4.46 -23.73 -8.36
CA MET A 153 -5.17 -23.14 -9.51
C MET A 153 -6.58 -22.66 -9.16
N ASP A 154 -7.27 -23.32 -8.23
CA ASP A 154 -8.64 -22.98 -7.84
C ASP A 154 -8.73 -21.65 -7.08
N PHE A 155 -7.63 -21.26 -6.42
CA PHE A 155 -7.51 -19.99 -5.71
C PHE A 155 -6.99 -18.87 -6.62
N HIS A 156 -6.17 -19.21 -7.62
CA HIS A 156 -5.57 -18.24 -8.54
C HIS A 156 -6.54 -17.77 -9.61
N GLY A 157 -7.65 -18.50 -9.83
CA GLY A 157 -8.62 -18.19 -10.87
C GLY A 157 -8.08 -18.42 -12.29
N ARG A 158 -8.93 -18.15 -13.29
CA ARG A 158 -8.57 -18.05 -14.72
C ARG A 158 -8.48 -16.58 -15.10
N ALA A 159 -7.90 -16.26 -16.26
CA ALA A 159 -7.76 -14.88 -16.75
C ALA A 159 -9.05 -14.04 -16.72
N ASN A 160 -10.23 -14.67 -16.75
CA ASN A 160 -11.53 -14.02 -16.73
C ASN A 160 -12.39 -14.46 -15.51
N SER A 161 -11.78 -14.99 -14.45
CA SER A 161 -12.51 -15.47 -13.26
C SER A 161 -11.99 -14.80 -11.99
N PRO A 162 -12.85 -14.65 -10.96
CA PRO A 162 -12.43 -13.97 -9.75
C PRO A 162 -11.24 -14.67 -9.05
N VAL A 163 -10.21 -13.91 -8.67
CA VAL A 163 -8.98 -14.44 -8.05
C VAL A 163 -8.99 -14.20 -6.54
N MET A 164 -8.46 -15.14 -5.75
CA MET A 164 -8.30 -14.95 -4.31
C MET A 164 -7.09 -14.06 -4.02
N ILE A 165 -7.35 -12.90 -3.41
CA ILE A 165 -6.29 -11.94 -3.09
C ILE A 165 -5.55 -12.37 -1.84
N GLY A 166 -4.21 -12.31 -1.89
CA GLY A 166 -3.37 -12.57 -0.72
C GLY A 166 -3.23 -14.06 -0.36
N PHE A 167 -3.72 -14.98 -1.19
CA PHE A 167 -3.48 -16.40 -1.05
C PHE A 167 -1.97 -16.70 -1.04
N SER A 168 -1.56 -17.63 -0.18
CA SER A 168 -0.18 -18.09 -0.11
C SER A 168 -0.11 -19.59 0.03
N SER A 169 0.54 -20.24 -0.94
CA SER A 169 0.86 -21.66 -0.90
C SER A 169 2.29 -21.90 -0.41
N MET A 170 2.66 -23.16 -0.18
CA MET A 170 4.06 -23.52 0.11
C MET A 170 5.00 -23.03 -1.00
N ILE A 171 4.62 -23.19 -2.28
CA ILE A 171 5.40 -22.71 -3.42
C ILE A 171 5.51 -21.18 -3.41
N SER A 172 4.45 -20.44 -3.05
CA SER A 172 4.55 -18.99 -2.86
C SER A 172 5.60 -18.62 -1.81
N GLU A 173 5.64 -19.32 -0.67
CA GLU A 173 6.63 -19.06 0.38
C GLU A 173 8.05 -19.44 -0.03
N ILE A 174 8.23 -20.55 -0.77
CA ILE A 174 9.51 -20.93 -1.38
C ILE A 174 9.99 -19.82 -2.33
N PHE A 175 9.11 -19.29 -3.18
CA PHE A 175 9.44 -18.23 -4.10
C PHE A 175 9.77 -16.91 -3.39
N ARG A 176 9.06 -16.55 -2.30
CA ARG A 176 9.41 -15.36 -1.48
C ARG A 176 10.77 -15.54 -0.82
N THR A 177 10.99 -16.68 -0.18
CA THR A 177 12.25 -16.98 0.52
C THR A 177 13.45 -16.99 -0.43
N SER A 178 13.34 -17.67 -1.58
CA SER A 178 14.40 -17.69 -2.58
C SER A 178 14.65 -16.30 -3.19
N PHE A 179 13.60 -15.46 -3.35
CA PHE A 179 13.77 -14.08 -3.78
C PHE A 179 14.58 -13.27 -2.74
N MET A 180 14.23 -13.37 -1.45
CA MET A 180 14.95 -12.72 -0.35
C MET A 180 16.44 -13.09 -0.32
N ARG A 181 16.76 -14.38 -0.45
CA ARG A 181 18.14 -14.87 -0.53
C ARG A 181 18.87 -14.32 -1.76
N SER A 182 18.19 -14.33 -2.91
CA SER A 182 18.77 -13.86 -4.18
C SER A 182 19.08 -12.37 -4.19
N ILE A 183 18.22 -11.53 -3.58
CA ILE A 183 18.49 -10.09 -3.46
C ILE A 183 19.62 -9.83 -2.45
N PHE A 184 19.75 -10.64 -1.40
CA PHE A 184 20.88 -10.55 -0.49
C PHE A 184 22.20 -10.91 -1.20
N ILE A 185 22.21 -11.96 -2.03
CA ILE A 185 23.38 -12.31 -2.87
C ILE A 185 23.71 -11.15 -3.81
N GLY A 186 22.73 -10.58 -4.50
CA GLY A 186 22.93 -9.42 -5.38
C GLY A 186 23.52 -8.20 -4.65
N TYR A 187 23.17 -8.00 -3.38
CA TYR A 187 23.78 -7.00 -2.51
C TYR A 187 25.25 -7.34 -2.18
N LYS A 188 25.55 -8.58 -1.76
CA LYS A 188 26.93 -8.99 -1.46
C LYS A 188 27.86 -8.86 -2.67
N LEU A 189 27.34 -9.09 -3.86
CA LEU A 189 28.09 -8.95 -5.12
C LEU A 189 28.18 -7.49 -5.62
N GLY A 190 27.60 -6.52 -4.91
CA GLY A 190 27.68 -5.09 -5.26
C GLY A 190 26.71 -4.64 -6.35
N HIS A 191 25.78 -5.49 -6.80
CA HIS A 191 24.78 -5.13 -7.81
C HIS A 191 23.56 -4.40 -7.23
N ILE A 192 23.31 -4.52 -5.93
CA ILE A 192 22.16 -3.92 -5.25
C ILE A 192 22.69 -3.00 -4.14
N SER A 193 22.15 -1.78 -4.04
CA SER A 193 22.48 -0.88 -2.94
C SER A 193 21.74 -1.26 -1.66
N LYS A 194 22.25 -0.87 -0.48
CA LYS A 194 21.59 -1.14 0.81
C LYS A 194 20.13 -0.65 0.83
N GLN A 195 19.87 0.54 0.30
CA GLN A 195 18.51 1.10 0.25
C GLN A 195 17.55 0.22 -0.58
N VAL A 196 18.01 -0.27 -1.74
CA VAL A 196 17.20 -1.14 -2.60
C VAL A 196 16.98 -2.50 -1.95
N LEU A 197 18.01 -3.08 -1.32
CA LEU A 197 17.90 -4.31 -0.56
C LEU A 197 16.83 -4.20 0.51
N LEU A 198 16.92 -3.19 1.39
CA LEU A 198 15.96 -3.02 2.48
C LEU A 198 14.53 -2.83 1.94
N LYS A 199 14.35 -1.98 0.93
CA LYS A 199 13.04 -1.78 0.29
C LYS A 199 12.45 -3.10 -0.21
N TRP A 200 13.23 -3.93 -0.91
CA TRP A 200 12.74 -5.19 -1.47
C TRP A 200 12.56 -6.31 -0.43
N MET A 201 13.32 -6.29 0.67
CA MET A 201 13.10 -7.17 1.81
C MET A 201 11.81 -6.82 2.56
N PHE A 202 11.52 -5.53 2.75
CA PHE A 202 10.29 -5.10 3.43
C PHE A 202 9.02 -5.34 2.62
N VAL A 203 9.09 -5.33 1.29
CA VAL A 203 7.99 -5.75 0.41
C VAL A 203 7.52 -7.19 0.71
N GLN A 204 8.35 -8.02 1.33
CA GLN A 204 7.95 -9.38 1.74
C GLN A 204 7.01 -9.39 2.95
N CYS A 205 6.93 -8.28 3.69
CA CYS A 205 5.98 -8.14 4.79
C CYS A 205 4.56 -7.96 4.22
N PRO A 206 3.58 -8.79 4.64
CA PRO A 206 2.23 -8.78 4.10
C PRO A 206 1.38 -7.61 4.60
N VAL A 207 1.87 -6.84 5.56
CA VAL A 207 1.13 -5.77 6.23
C VAL A 207 2.08 -4.71 6.74
N ASP A 208 1.70 -3.45 6.65
CA ASP A 208 2.34 -2.37 7.41
C ASP A 208 1.77 -2.38 8.83
N LEU A 209 2.63 -2.38 9.84
CA LEU A 209 2.23 -2.61 11.21
C LEU A 209 1.42 -1.43 11.79
N SER A 210 1.68 -0.20 11.38
CA SER A 210 0.88 0.96 11.80
C SER A 210 -0.51 0.92 11.16
N PHE A 211 -0.58 0.68 9.86
CA PHE A 211 -1.86 0.52 9.17
C PHE A 211 -2.63 -0.71 9.66
N TRP A 212 -1.95 -1.77 10.09
CA TRP A 212 -2.61 -2.94 10.65
C TRP A 212 -3.38 -2.64 11.93
N ASP A 213 -2.96 -1.63 12.69
CA ASP A 213 -3.63 -1.16 13.91
C ASP A 213 -4.91 -0.36 13.60
N ILE A 214 -5.07 0.11 12.36
CA ILE A 214 -6.20 0.92 11.91
C ILE A 214 -7.19 0.04 11.14
N LEU A 215 -8.38 -0.16 11.71
CA LEU A 215 -9.47 -0.88 11.07
C LEU A 215 -10.05 -0.09 9.90
N SER A 216 -10.65 -0.79 8.94
CA SER A 216 -11.48 -0.16 7.91
C SER A 216 -12.87 0.12 8.44
N GLN A 217 -13.47 1.23 8.03
CA GLN A 217 -14.85 1.56 8.34
C GLN A 217 -15.83 0.95 7.34
N GLN A 218 -17.12 0.98 7.68
CA GLN A 218 -18.18 0.83 6.67
C GLN A 218 -18.21 2.06 5.76
N THR A 219 -18.77 1.90 4.56
CA THR A 219 -19.01 3.04 3.65
C THR A 219 -19.77 4.15 4.39
N PRO A 220 -19.26 5.40 4.41
CA PRO A 220 -19.94 6.50 5.07
C PRO A 220 -21.36 6.70 4.53
N LYS A 221 -22.31 7.07 5.39
CA LYS A 221 -23.70 7.31 4.97
C LYS A 221 -23.84 8.42 3.92
N TRP A 222 -22.93 9.40 3.98
CA TRP A 222 -22.86 10.52 3.05
C TRP A 222 -22.12 10.18 1.75
N TRP A 223 -21.46 9.01 1.66
CA TRP A 223 -20.65 8.65 0.50
C TRP A 223 -21.48 8.77 -0.80
N PRO A 224 -20.91 9.34 -1.87
CA PRO A 224 -21.68 9.68 -3.06
C PRO A 224 -22.31 8.46 -3.71
N LYS A 225 -23.58 8.63 -4.12
CA LYS A 225 -24.40 7.57 -4.71
C LYS A 225 -24.75 7.91 -6.15
N MET A 226 -24.87 6.89 -6.99
CA MET A 226 -25.26 7.04 -8.38
C MET A 226 -26.36 6.05 -8.74
N LYS A 227 -27.35 6.51 -9.50
CA LYS A 227 -28.35 5.64 -10.12
C LYS A 227 -27.73 5.03 -11.37
N LEU A 228 -27.53 3.71 -11.37
CA LEU A 228 -27.19 3.00 -12.60
C LEU A 228 -28.43 2.97 -13.50
N ALA A 229 -28.28 3.27 -14.78
CA ALA A 229 -29.36 3.12 -15.74
C ALA A 229 -29.66 1.62 -15.93
N SER A 230 -30.82 1.17 -15.47
CA SER A 230 -31.33 -0.17 -15.71
C SER A 230 -31.82 -0.27 -17.17
N GLY A 231 -30.95 -0.69 -18.10
CA GLY A 231 -31.31 -0.90 -19.51
C GLY A 231 -30.11 -1.00 -20.46
N SER A 232 -30.33 -1.55 -21.66
CA SER A 232 -29.32 -1.74 -22.72
C SER A 232 -28.73 -0.44 -23.30
N LYS A 233 -29.20 0.72 -22.85
CA LYS A 233 -28.59 2.03 -23.09
C LYS A 233 -28.16 2.60 -21.75
N ILE A 234 -26.85 2.57 -21.51
CA ILE A 234 -26.25 3.20 -20.34
C ILE A 234 -26.38 4.71 -20.53
N ASP A 235 -27.33 5.30 -19.80
CA ASP A 235 -27.44 6.75 -19.71
C ASP A 235 -26.36 7.28 -18.76
N ILE A 236 -25.18 7.54 -19.32
CA ILE A 236 -24.07 8.18 -18.62
C ILE A 236 -24.33 9.69 -18.64
N SER A 237 -25.35 10.17 -17.91
CA SER A 237 -25.56 11.61 -17.79
C SER A 237 -24.43 12.21 -16.95
N ARG A 238 -23.36 12.65 -17.62
CA ARG A 238 -22.14 13.18 -17.01
C ARG A 238 -22.44 14.34 -16.04
N SER A 239 -23.52 15.09 -16.28
CA SER A 239 -23.96 16.19 -15.43
C SER A 239 -24.21 15.78 -13.97
N GLN A 240 -24.84 14.63 -13.72
CA GLN A 240 -25.15 14.18 -12.35
C GLN A 240 -23.88 13.93 -11.52
N ILE A 241 -22.82 13.40 -12.14
CA ILE A 241 -21.55 13.15 -11.43
C ILE A 241 -20.90 14.46 -11.01
N TRP A 242 -20.96 15.48 -11.87
CA TRP A 242 -20.38 16.78 -11.56
C TRP A 242 -21.18 17.53 -10.49
N GLU A 243 -22.51 17.40 -10.47
CA GLU A 243 -23.36 17.89 -9.37
C GLU A 243 -22.96 17.23 -8.05
N ILE A 244 -22.85 15.90 -8.02
CA ILE A 244 -22.40 15.14 -6.83
C ILE A 244 -21.04 15.64 -6.33
N ILE A 245 -20.06 15.86 -7.21
CA ILE A 245 -18.73 16.33 -6.81
C ILE A 245 -18.79 17.77 -6.27
N ASN A 246 -19.58 18.65 -6.88
CA ASN A 246 -19.77 20.02 -6.38
C ASN A 246 -20.44 20.02 -5.00
N ASP A 247 -21.46 19.20 -4.79
CA ASP A 247 -22.15 19.06 -3.50
C ASP A 247 -21.20 18.54 -2.41
N LEU A 248 -20.35 17.56 -2.73
CA LEU A 248 -19.32 17.06 -1.81
C LEU A 248 -18.38 18.16 -1.34
N ILE A 249 -17.94 19.03 -2.25
CA ILE A 249 -17.04 20.15 -1.93
C ILE A 249 -17.77 21.27 -1.17
N ALA A 250 -19.05 21.49 -1.46
CA ALA A 250 -19.88 22.52 -0.87
C ALA A 250 -20.43 22.15 0.51
N SER A 251 -20.53 20.86 0.83
CA SER A 251 -20.99 20.36 2.13
C SER A 251 -20.10 20.92 3.26
N SER A 252 -20.60 21.97 3.92
CA SER A 252 -19.82 22.88 4.77
C SER A 252 -20.40 23.06 6.17
N GLU A 253 -21.41 22.26 6.53
CA GLU A 253 -22.09 22.36 7.82
C GLU A 253 -21.28 21.80 9.00
N SER A 254 -20.15 21.16 8.72
CA SER A 254 -19.27 20.55 9.72
C SER A 254 -17.98 21.36 9.90
N ARG A 255 -17.39 21.29 11.09
CA ARG A 255 -16.05 21.84 11.41
C ARG A 255 -14.98 21.35 10.43
N ASN A 256 -15.14 20.12 9.94
CA ASN A 256 -14.22 19.49 9.02
C ASN A 256 -14.78 19.48 7.59
N LYS A 257 -13.92 19.79 6.64
CA LYS A 257 -14.20 19.73 5.21
C LYS A 257 -13.60 18.46 4.60
N ILE A 258 -14.28 17.85 3.65
CA ILE A 258 -13.70 16.81 2.80
C ILE A 258 -12.61 17.44 1.94
N LEU A 259 -11.36 17.04 2.19
CA LEU A 259 -10.19 17.56 1.50
C LEU A 259 -9.86 16.72 0.26
N ALA A 260 -9.85 15.39 0.37
CA ALA A 260 -9.68 14.49 -0.77
C ALA A 260 -10.50 13.22 -0.60
N ILE A 261 -10.93 12.64 -1.71
CA ILE A 261 -11.59 11.32 -1.76
C ILE A 261 -11.10 10.51 -2.96
N ASP A 262 -11.13 9.20 -2.81
CA ASP A 262 -10.80 8.24 -3.87
C ASP A 262 -11.60 6.96 -3.59
N GLY A 263 -12.47 6.59 -4.53
CA GLY A 263 -13.33 5.41 -4.40
C GLY A 263 -14.41 5.32 -5.48
N PRO A 264 -15.09 4.17 -5.59
CA PRO A 264 -16.23 4.01 -6.47
C PRO A 264 -17.46 4.76 -5.93
N LEU A 265 -18.30 5.25 -6.83
CA LEU A 265 -19.64 5.74 -6.50
C LEU A 265 -20.51 4.57 -6.04
N GLN A 266 -21.26 4.75 -4.97
CA GLN A 266 -22.14 3.71 -4.47
C GLN A 266 -23.36 3.56 -5.40
N PRO A 267 -23.63 2.38 -5.98
CA PRO A 267 -24.87 2.17 -6.72
C PRO A 267 -26.08 2.27 -5.79
N LEU A 268 -27.16 2.92 -6.23
CA LEU A 268 -28.40 3.02 -5.44
C LEU A 268 -29.01 1.66 -5.09
N GLU A 269 -28.84 0.68 -5.98
CA GLU A 269 -29.34 -0.68 -5.80
C GLU A 269 -28.47 -1.51 -4.85
N GLY A 270 -27.25 -1.07 -4.55
CA GLY A 270 -26.27 -1.79 -3.74
C GLY A 270 -25.05 -2.27 -4.53
N TRP A 271 -24.06 -2.79 -3.82
CA TRP A 271 -22.79 -3.23 -4.38
C TRP A 271 -22.91 -4.61 -5.04
N PHE A 272 -23.57 -4.65 -6.20
CA PHE A 272 -23.65 -5.84 -7.05
C PHE A 272 -22.66 -5.72 -8.21
N GLN A 273 -22.21 -6.86 -8.75
CA GLN A 273 -21.39 -6.87 -9.96
C GLN A 273 -22.21 -6.34 -11.14
N SER A 274 -22.05 -5.05 -11.45
CA SER A 274 -22.65 -4.38 -12.59
C SER A 274 -21.72 -4.46 -13.80
N SER A 275 -22.29 -4.23 -14.98
CA SER A 275 -21.54 -4.02 -16.22
C SER A 275 -20.83 -2.66 -16.26
N LEU A 276 -21.18 -1.73 -15.37
CA LEU A 276 -20.62 -0.39 -15.27
C LEU A 276 -20.15 -0.10 -13.84
N ASP A 277 -18.90 0.32 -13.72
CA ASP A 277 -18.31 0.85 -12.49
C ASP A 277 -17.91 2.31 -12.72
N THR A 278 -18.05 3.16 -11.71
CA THR A 278 -17.64 4.57 -11.81
C THR A 278 -16.88 4.97 -10.57
N THR A 279 -15.66 5.47 -10.77
CA THR A 279 -14.76 5.87 -9.70
C THR A 279 -14.48 7.35 -9.79
N ILE A 280 -14.35 7.97 -8.62
CA ILE A 280 -14.01 9.38 -8.50
C ILE A 280 -12.73 9.51 -7.69
N MET A 281 -11.87 10.42 -8.11
CA MET A 281 -10.72 10.88 -7.35
C MET A 281 -10.74 12.40 -7.33
N LEU A 282 -10.83 12.98 -6.14
CA LEU A 282 -10.78 14.42 -5.94
C LEU A 282 -9.46 14.77 -5.27
N ILE A 283 -8.58 15.48 -6.00
CA ILE A 283 -7.25 15.86 -5.53
C ILE A 283 -7.23 17.37 -5.26
N PRO A 284 -7.04 17.80 -4.00
CA PRO A 284 -6.92 19.20 -3.63
C PRO A 284 -5.51 19.73 -3.89
N PHE A 285 -5.44 20.99 -4.30
CA PHE A 285 -4.18 21.71 -4.42
C PHE A 285 -4.35 23.18 -4.01
N ALA A 286 -3.31 23.74 -3.41
CA ALA A 286 -3.15 25.18 -3.27
C ALA A 286 -2.66 25.76 -4.59
N TYR A 287 -3.17 26.91 -5.02
CA TYR A 287 -2.73 27.54 -6.26
C TYR A 287 -2.70 29.06 -6.23
N TYR A 288 -1.93 29.60 -7.16
CA TYR A 288 -2.09 30.97 -7.65
C TYR A 288 -1.93 30.99 -9.17
N ILE A 289 -2.51 32.03 -9.78
CA ILE A 289 -2.51 32.20 -11.23
C ILE A 289 -1.32 33.08 -11.62
N LYS A 290 -0.51 32.61 -12.58
CA LYS A 290 0.63 33.36 -13.13
C LYS A 290 0.38 33.84 -14.57
N GLY A 291 -0.58 33.25 -15.28
CA GLY A 291 -0.84 33.52 -16.69
C GLY A 291 -2.33 33.60 -17.03
N ALA A 292 -2.64 34.09 -18.23
CA ALA A 292 -4.01 34.40 -18.64
C ALA A 292 -4.86 33.14 -18.96
N LYS A 293 -4.22 32.00 -19.21
CA LYS A 293 -4.90 30.75 -19.59
C LYS A 293 -4.58 29.66 -18.58
N LEU A 294 -5.60 28.91 -18.18
CA LEU A 294 -5.42 27.70 -17.39
C LEU A 294 -4.92 26.55 -18.28
N PRO A 295 -4.05 25.66 -17.76
CA PRO A 295 -3.65 24.46 -18.47
C PRO A 295 -4.81 23.47 -18.60
N ASP A 296 -4.64 22.42 -19.40
CA ASP A 296 -5.53 21.26 -19.33
C ASP A 296 -5.35 20.59 -17.95
N PRO A 297 -6.44 20.30 -17.20
CA PRO A 297 -6.34 19.68 -15.88
C PRO A 297 -5.65 18.30 -15.89
N LYS A 298 -5.63 17.58 -17.03
CA LYS A 298 -4.87 16.33 -17.19
C LYS A 298 -3.37 16.55 -17.04
N VAL A 299 -2.86 17.74 -17.38
CA VAL A 299 -1.43 18.06 -17.22
C VAL A 299 -1.03 17.98 -15.76
N LEU A 300 -1.83 18.51 -14.83
CA LEU A 300 -1.51 18.43 -13.39
C LEU A 300 -1.44 16.99 -12.89
N ILE A 301 -2.37 16.13 -13.33
CA ILE A 301 -2.36 14.71 -12.96
C ILE A 301 -1.09 14.03 -13.50
N ASN A 302 -0.78 14.26 -14.78
CA ASN A 302 0.37 13.66 -15.45
C ASN A 302 1.71 14.17 -14.90
N ASP A 303 1.77 15.42 -14.47
CA ASP A 303 2.94 16.04 -13.83
C ASP A 303 3.10 15.61 -12.36
N GLY A 304 2.23 14.74 -11.86
CA GLY A 304 2.36 14.15 -10.53
C GLY A 304 1.94 15.08 -9.40
N ILE A 305 0.89 15.89 -9.59
CA ILE A 305 0.30 16.69 -8.49
C ILE A 305 -0.03 15.81 -7.28
N LEU A 306 -0.43 14.56 -7.50
CA LEU A 306 -0.58 13.57 -6.45
C LEU A 306 0.62 12.63 -6.48
N TYR A 307 1.47 12.75 -5.46
CA TYR A 307 2.67 11.95 -5.29
C TYR A 307 2.57 11.05 -4.06
N SER A 308 3.45 10.06 -3.96
CA SER A 308 3.55 9.18 -2.80
C SER A 308 4.70 9.59 -1.88
N LEU A 309 4.44 9.54 -0.57
CA LEU A 309 5.44 9.62 0.49
C LEU A 309 5.75 8.22 0.98
N MET A 310 7.02 7.85 0.97
CA MET A 310 7.51 6.54 1.39
C MET A 310 8.57 6.69 2.49
N PRO A 311 8.58 5.84 3.54
CA PRO A 311 9.63 5.86 4.56
C PRO A 311 11.00 5.56 3.96
N LEU A 312 12.03 6.25 4.47
CA LEU A 312 13.43 6.01 4.14
C LEU A 312 13.95 4.82 4.95
N ALA A 313 13.89 3.64 4.35
CA ALA A 313 14.29 2.38 4.94
C ALA A 313 15.67 2.37 5.65
N THR A 314 16.62 3.19 5.20
CA THR A 314 17.97 3.29 5.79
C THR A 314 18.07 4.18 7.01
N ASP A 315 17.11 5.09 7.19
CA ASP A 315 17.15 6.18 8.17
C ASP A 315 16.07 5.99 9.25
N SER A 316 15.18 5.04 9.05
CA SER A 316 14.09 4.66 9.95
C SER A 316 14.50 3.55 10.92
N ASP A 317 14.19 3.71 12.21
CA ASP A 317 14.40 2.64 13.19
C ASP A 317 13.38 1.51 13.04
N LEU A 318 12.14 1.88 12.67
CA LEU A 318 10.98 0.99 12.55
C LEU A 318 10.24 1.19 11.20
N PRO A 319 10.90 0.86 10.08
CA PRO A 319 10.41 1.13 8.72
C PRO A 319 9.17 0.30 8.33
N LEU A 320 8.80 -0.72 9.11
CA LEU A 320 7.58 -1.52 8.89
C LEU A 320 6.33 -0.92 9.55
N SER A 321 6.49 0.19 10.27
CA SER A 321 5.42 0.97 10.86
C SER A 321 5.41 2.35 10.21
N TYR A 322 4.55 2.57 9.20
CA TYR A 322 4.54 3.84 8.44
C TYR A 322 4.53 5.07 9.33
N PHE A 323 3.73 5.08 10.39
CA PHE A 323 3.53 6.22 11.29
C PHE A 323 4.48 6.24 12.50
N ASP A 324 5.57 5.48 12.47
CA ASP A 324 6.56 5.57 13.54
C ASP A 324 7.26 6.95 13.54
N PRO A 325 7.38 7.64 14.69
CA PRO A 325 7.97 8.98 14.76
C PRO A 325 9.43 9.07 14.31
N SER A 326 10.18 7.96 14.31
CA SER A 326 11.57 7.94 13.82
C SER A 326 11.66 8.02 12.29
N ASN A 327 10.55 7.80 11.58
CA ASN A 327 10.57 7.72 10.14
C ASN A 327 10.82 9.08 9.49
N LYS A 328 11.76 9.08 8.56
CA LYS A 328 11.89 10.13 7.56
C LYS A 328 11.19 9.69 6.28
N TYR A 329 10.48 10.59 5.63
CA TYR A 329 9.78 10.30 4.38
C TYR A 329 10.51 10.92 3.20
N ARG A 330 10.38 10.28 2.05
CA ARG A 330 10.83 10.81 0.78
C ARG A 330 9.68 10.81 -0.21
N GLN A 331 9.65 11.87 -1.01
CA GLN A 331 8.80 11.99 -2.18
C GLN A 331 9.31 11.09 -3.32
N ASP A 332 8.44 10.24 -3.88
CA ASP A 332 8.81 9.36 -5.00
C ASP A 332 8.90 10.11 -6.36
N SER A 333 8.37 11.32 -6.45
CA SER A 333 8.41 12.20 -7.64
C SER A 333 8.48 13.67 -7.24
N ILE A 334 8.99 14.56 -8.12
CA ILE A 334 8.98 16.01 -7.88
C ILE A 334 7.53 16.49 -8.05
N GLY A 335 6.79 16.59 -6.95
CA GLY A 335 5.41 17.09 -6.96
C GLY A 335 5.40 18.60 -7.12
N GLY A 336 5.18 19.06 -8.34
CA GLY A 336 5.00 20.48 -8.66
C GLY A 336 4.82 20.67 -10.15
N SER A 337 3.58 20.88 -10.58
CA SER A 337 3.27 21.21 -11.96
C SER A 337 3.30 22.74 -12.11
N GLY A 338 4.38 23.27 -12.70
CA GLY A 338 4.39 24.61 -13.27
C GLY A 338 3.83 24.54 -14.69
N ALA A 339 2.55 24.24 -14.84
CA ALA A 339 1.92 24.26 -16.15
C ALA A 339 1.63 25.72 -16.54
N GLU A 340 1.79 26.08 -17.82
CA GLU A 340 1.69 27.47 -18.29
C GLU A 340 0.46 28.18 -17.72
N GLY A 341 0.69 29.13 -16.82
CA GLY A 341 -0.34 29.98 -16.21
C GLY A 341 -0.87 29.59 -14.82
N LEU A 342 -0.59 28.38 -14.33
CA LEU A 342 -1.03 27.91 -13.00
C LEU A 342 0.15 27.34 -12.22
N VAL A 343 0.35 27.84 -10.99
CA VAL A 343 1.27 27.21 -10.03
C VAL A 343 0.42 26.48 -9.01
N ALA A 344 0.57 25.16 -8.94
CA ALA A 344 -0.20 24.30 -8.05
C ALA A 344 0.71 23.49 -7.12
N PHE A 345 0.34 23.42 -5.85
CA PHE A 345 0.99 22.61 -4.83
C PHE A 345 -0.02 21.66 -4.22
N SER A 346 0.30 20.38 -4.19
CA SER A 346 -0.59 19.39 -3.59
C SER A 346 -0.80 19.66 -2.09
N LEU A 347 -2.04 19.48 -1.63
CA LEU A 347 -2.35 19.50 -0.20
C LEU A 347 -2.38 18.10 0.41
N VAL A 348 -2.33 17.07 -0.43
CA VAL A 348 -2.37 15.67 0.01
C VAL A 348 -1.29 14.86 -0.67
N SER A 349 -0.92 13.74 -0.06
CA SER A 349 -0.07 12.73 -0.66
C SER A 349 -0.66 11.34 -0.48
N LYS A 350 -0.20 10.38 -1.28
CA LYS A 350 -0.42 8.96 -1.02
C LYS A 350 0.62 8.44 -0.03
N LEU A 351 0.19 7.69 0.97
CA LEU A 351 1.04 7.08 1.98
C LEU A 351 1.42 5.69 1.51
N ARG A 352 2.66 5.55 1.03
CA ARG A 352 3.18 4.30 0.48
C ARG A 352 4.04 3.59 1.53
N PRO A 353 3.52 2.56 2.22
CA PRO A 353 4.35 1.75 3.11
C PRO A 353 5.40 0.96 2.33
N LEU A 354 6.46 0.56 3.04
CA LEU A 354 7.50 -0.33 2.49
C LEU A 354 7.01 -1.79 2.41
N ALA A 355 6.07 -2.16 3.28
CA ALA A 355 5.37 -3.45 3.22
C ALA A 355 4.42 -3.50 2.02
N LEU A 356 4.28 -4.68 1.41
CA LEU A 356 3.36 -4.85 0.28
C LEU A 356 1.89 -4.81 0.71
N ASN A 357 1.57 -4.99 1.99
CA ASN A 357 0.22 -4.79 2.53
C ASN A 357 -0.92 -5.62 1.89
N PHE A 358 -0.63 -6.85 1.43
CA PHE A 358 -1.65 -7.71 0.81
C PHE A 358 -2.67 -8.29 1.81
N TRP A 359 -2.41 -8.31 3.12
CA TRP A 359 -3.43 -8.62 4.13
C TRP A 359 -4.51 -7.54 4.24
N GLN A 360 -4.21 -6.32 3.79
CA GLN A 360 -5.16 -5.22 3.65
C GLN A 360 -5.21 -4.76 2.20
N ALA A 361 -5.37 -5.70 1.26
CA ALA A 361 -5.22 -5.43 -0.17
C ALA A 361 -6.11 -4.30 -0.71
N PHE A 362 -7.24 -3.96 -0.08
CA PHE A 362 -8.02 -2.77 -0.43
C PHE A 362 -7.19 -1.46 -0.36
N ARG A 363 -6.17 -1.40 0.51
CA ARG A 363 -5.18 -0.30 0.59
C ARG A 363 -4.06 -0.39 -0.45
N LEU A 364 -3.94 -1.52 -1.17
CA LEU A 364 -3.04 -1.62 -2.33
C LEU A 364 -3.68 -1.05 -3.58
N TYR A 365 -4.96 -1.32 -3.81
CA TYR A 365 -5.70 -0.68 -4.90
C TYR A 365 -5.80 0.82 -4.69
N ARG A 366 -5.78 1.25 -3.43
CA ARG A 366 -5.88 2.65 -3.01
C ARG A 366 -4.92 2.95 -1.87
N GLU A 367 -3.73 3.45 -2.23
CA GLU A 367 -2.77 3.94 -1.24
C GLU A 367 -3.46 4.98 -0.34
N PRO A 368 -3.40 4.85 1.01
CA PRO A 368 -4.05 5.77 1.93
C PRO A 368 -3.65 7.24 1.71
N PHE A 369 -4.56 8.19 1.92
CA PHE A 369 -4.22 9.61 1.88
C PHE A 369 -3.54 10.07 3.16
N GLY A 370 -2.61 11.01 3.03
CA GLY A 370 -2.16 11.85 4.12
C GLY A 370 -1.93 13.27 3.64
N LEU A 371 -1.37 14.10 4.52
CA LEU A 371 -0.99 15.46 4.19
C LEU A 371 0.23 15.48 3.28
N SER A 372 0.27 16.44 2.35
CA SER A 372 1.48 16.72 1.58
C SER A 372 2.65 17.06 2.50
N GLU A 373 3.89 16.90 2.06
CA GLU A 373 5.09 17.17 2.89
C GLU A 373 5.04 18.57 3.53
N ASN A 374 4.61 19.58 2.77
CA ASN A 374 4.46 20.95 3.26
C ASN A 374 3.45 21.06 4.41
N LEU A 375 2.26 20.46 4.27
CA LEU A 375 1.26 20.49 5.35
C LEU A 375 1.66 19.59 6.51
N PHE A 376 2.27 18.44 6.22
CA PHE A 376 2.74 17.50 7.22
C PHE A 376 3.77 18.14 8.15
N SER A 377 4.68 18.97 7.61
CA SER A 377 5.68 19.71 8.41
C SER A 377 5.08 20.73 9.38
N LEU A 378 3.84 21.16 9.17
CA LEU A 378 3.09 22.04 10.07
C LEU A 378 2.38 21.27 11.19
N THR A 379 2.35 19.95 11.11
CA THR A 379 1.78 19.08 12.14
C THR A 379 2.90 18.51 13.00
N ASN A 380 2.69 18.45 14.32
CA ASN A 380 3.74 18.02 15.26
C ASN A 380 3.59 16.56 15.70
N ARG A 381 2.44 15.94 15.44
CA ARG A 381 2.13 14.58 15.91
C ARG A 381 1.06 13.91 15.05
N ILE A 382 1.14 12.59 14.97
CA ILE A 382 0.06 11.74 14.46
C ILE A 382 -0.48 10.89 15.61
N ASN A 383 -1.79 10.83 15.75
CA ASN A 383 -2.47 9.88 16.62
C ASN A 383 -3.22 8.85 15.78
N LEU A 384 -3.09 7.57 16.16
CA LEU A 384 -3.82 6.49 15.53
C LEU A 384 -5.09 6.21 16.33
N GLY A 385 -6.25 6.42 15.70
CA GLY A 385 -7.53 5.96 16.21
C GLY A 385 -7.76 4.49 15.89
N LEU A 386 -8.92 3.97 16.29
CA LEU A 386 -9.32 2.59 15.98
C LEU A 386 -9.47 2.37 14.46
N ASP A 387 -9.95 3.37 13.74
CA ASP A 387 -10.36 3.29 12.33
C ASP A 387 -9.95 4.52 11.50
N ASN A 388 -9.05 5.34 12.03
CA ASN A 388 -8.56 6.57 11.42
C ASN A 388 -7.12 6.90 11.88
N TRP A 389 -6.46 7.80 11.15
CA TRP A 389 -5.22 8.45 11.56
C TRP A 389 -5.44 9.97 11.59
N VAL A 390 -4.98 10.62 12.65
CA VAL A 390 -5.24 12.04 12.92
C VAL A 390 -3.93 12.80 12.98
N PHE A 391 -3.80 13.83 12.16
CA PHE A 391 -2.71 14.79 12.18
C PHE A 391 -3.04 15.94 13.15
N LEU A 392 -2.12 16.23 14.06
CA LEU A 392 -2.30 17.23 15.10
C LEU A 392 -1.36 18.42 14.90
N ASP A 393 -1.89 19.61 15.15
CA ASP A 393 -1.13 20.85 15.33
C ASP A 393 -1.45 21.39 16.73
N GLN A 394 -0.44 21.49 17.60
CA GLN A 394 -0.58 21.91 19.00
C GLN A 394 -1.71 21.15 19.73
N ASP A 395 -1.74 19.82 19.60
CA ASP A 395 -2.74 18.91 20.16
C ASP A 395 -4.18 19.10 19.66
N LYS A 396 -4.39 19.93 18.64
CA LYS A 396 -5.68 20.08 17.96
C LYS A 396 -5.66 19.32 16.64
N GLU A 397 -6.78 18.66 16.33
CA GLU A 397 -6.99 18.00 15.04
C GLU A 397 -6.88 19.03 13.90
N ALA A 398 -5.86 18.85 13.06
CA ALA A 398 -5.69 19.57 11.82
C ALA A 398 -6.34 18.80 10.66
N ALA A 399 -6.10 17.49 10.58
CA ALA A 399 -6.68 16.62 9.56
C ALA A 399 -6.86 15.20 10.08
N ARG A 400 -7.76 14.45 9.44
CA ARG A 400 -7.94 13.02 9.70
C ARG A 400 -8.16 12.24 8.42
N GLY A 401 -7.47 11.12 8.29
CA GLY A 401 -7.65 10.19 7.17
C GLY A 401 -8.24 8.87 7.64
N TYR A 402 -9.04 8.25 6.77
CA TYR A 402 -9.59 6.92 7.01
C TYR A 402 -9.91 6.21 5.69
N THR A 403 -10.06 4.89 5.81
CA THR A 403 -10.44 4.00 4.69
C THR A 403 -11.74 3.28 5.02
N TRP A 404 -12.58 3.06 4.03
CA TRP A 404 -13.80 2.26 4.15
C TRP A 404 -13.82 1.09 3.16
N ARG A 405 -14.61 0.07 3.45
CA ARG A 405 -14.83 -1.10 2.57
C ARG A 405 -16.22 -1.70 2.79
N VAL A 406 -16.72 -2.41 1.77
CA VAL A 406 -17.98 -3.15 1.86
C VAL A 406 -17.69 -4.61 2.20
N GLY A 407 -17.60 -4.95 3.48
CA GLY A 407 -17.40 -6.35 3.89
C GLY A 407 -16.11 -6.99 3.35
N PHE A 408 -16.06 -8.34 3.34
CA PHE A 408 -14.91 -9.10 2.87
C PHE A 408 -15.08 -9.54 1.41
N PHE A 409 -14.22 -9.05 0.51
CA PHE A 409 -14.14 -9.57 -0.86
C PHE A 409 -13.06 -10.62 -0.91
N GLU A 410 -13.46 -11.88 -0.90
CA GLU A 410 -12.54 -13.01 -1.06
C GLU A 410 -11.98 -13.08 -2.48
N ARG A 411 -12.80 -12.68 -3.46
CA ARG A 411 -12.43 -12.74 -4.87
C ARG A 411 -12.75 -11.44 -5.60
N GLN A 412 -11.85 -11.04 -6.49
CA GLN A 412 -12.01 -9.85 -7.33
C GLN A 412 -12.07 -10.21 -8.81
N THR A 413 -12.99 -9.57 -9.53
CA THR A 413 -13.05 -9.65 -11.00
C THR A 413 -12.10 -8.64 -11.61
N ASP A 414 -11.24 -9.13 -12.50
CA ASP A 414 -10.26 -8.30 -13.19
C ASP A 414 -10.91 -7.10 -13.90
N GLY A 415 -10.29 -5.93 -13.70
CA GLY A 415 -10.66 -4.66 -14.30
C GLY A 415 -11.83 -3.94 -13.66
N PHE A 416 -12.52 -4.53 -12.69
CA PHE A 416 -13.50 -3.84 -11.84
C PHE A 416 -12.88 -3.43 -10.52
N ASP A 417 -13.41 -2.36 -9.95
CA ASP A 417 -12.86 -1.82 -8.73
C ASP A 417 -13.32 -2.60 -7.49
N VAL A 418 -12.50 -2.58 -6.44
CA VAL A 418 -12.91 -3.10 -5.13
C VAL A 418 -13.77 -2.03 -4.48
N PRO A 419 -15.00 -2.33 -4.01
CA PRO A 419 -15.89 -1.35 -3.39
C PRO A 419 -15.37 -0.98 -1.99
N SER A 420 -14.39 -0.10 -2.05
CA SER A 420 -13.56 0.41 -0.99
C SER A 420 -13.10 1.79 -1.40
N GLY A 421 -12.86 2.65 -0.43
CA GLY A 421 -12.42 4.01 -0.70
C GLY A 421 -11.75 4.62 0.49
N GLN A 422 -11.38 5.86 0.31
CA GLN A 422 -10.61 6.61 1.28
C GLN A 422 -10.99 8.08 1.27
N VAL A 423 -10.81 8.69 2.42
CA VAL A 423 -11.12 10.09 2.69
C VAL A 423 -9.99 10.67 3.50
N ILE A 424 -9.65 11.92 3.22
CA ILE A 424 -9.01 12.79 4.19
C ILE A 424 -9.88 14.03 4.38
N GLU A 425 -10.17 14.32 5.65
CA GLU A 425 -10.89 15.50 6.10
C GLU A 425 -9.90 16.45 6.76
N ILE A 426 -10.18 17.75 6.71
CA ILE A 426 -9.33 18.80 7.27
C ILE A 426 -10.17 19.82 8.05
N ASP A 427 -9.66 20.32 9.16
CA ASP A 427 -10.26 21.44 9.89
C ASP A 427 -10.26 22.68 8.98
N LYS A 428 -11.46 23.23 8.76
CA LYS A 428 -11.66 24.31 7.79
C LYS A 428 -10.87 25.56 8.17
N ALA A 429 -10.96 25.97 9.44
CA ALA A 429 -10.30 27.19 9.92
C ALA A 429 -8.77 27.05 9.91
N TRP A 430 -8.27 25.85 10.21
CA TRP A 430 -6.85 25.55 10.11
C TRP A 430 -6.36 25.67 8.66
N LEU A 431 -7.05 25.05 7.70
CA LEU A 431 -6.67 25.12 6.29
C LEU A 431 -6.73 26.56 5.76
N GLU A 432 -7.81 27.30 6.04
CA GLU A 432 -7.96 28.70 5.62
C GLU A 432 -6.79 29.56 6.12
N LYS A 433 -6.43 29.44 7.40
CA LYS A 433 -5.27 30.13 7.98
C LYS A 433 -3.97 29.82 7.24
N VAL A 434 -3.75 28.55 6.87
CA VAL A 434 -2.53 28.13 6.14
C VAL A 434 -2.53 28.71 4.72
N LEU A 435 -3.65 28.63 4.00
CA LEU A 435 -3.78 29.16 2.64
C LEU A 435 -3.62 30.69 2.60
N ASP A 436 -4.24 31.40 3.54
CA ASP A 436 -4.16 32.85 3.66
C ASP A 436 -2.73 33.32 3.98
N TYR A 437 -2.05 32.64 4.91
CA TYR A 437 -0.66 32.93 5.24
C TYR A 437 0.26 32.78 4.01
N GLN A 438 0.01 31.77 3.18
CA GLN A 438 0.77 31.51 1.95
C GLN A 438 0.26 32.31 0.73
N LYS A 439 -0.83 33.09 0.88
CA LYS A 439 -1.48 33.87 -0.19
C LYS A 439 -1.86 33.02 -1.41
N VAL A 440 -2.38 31.82 -1.15
CA VAL A 440 -2.81 30.86 -2.18
C VAL A 440 -4.28 30.51 -2.01
N ARG A 441 -4.91 30.02 -3.08
CA ARG A 441 -6.31 29.60 -3.11
C ARG A 441 -6.42 28.08 -3.11
N LEU A 442 -7.54 27.56 -2.63
CA LEU A 442 -7.86 26.14 -2.73
C LEU A 442 -8.54 25.83 -4.06
N GLY A 443 -7.94 24.93 -4.83
CA GLY A 443 -8.52 24.34 -6.04
C GLY A 443 -8.55 22.83 -5.93
N TYR A 444 -9.28 22.20 -6.84
CA TYR A 444 -9.32 20.75 -6.97
C TYR A 444 -9.18 20.33 -8.42
N VAL A 445 -8.56 19.17 -8.63
CA VAL A 445 -8.69 18.41 -9.87
C VAL A 445 -9.48 17.14 -9.56
N ALA A 446 -10.55 16.94 -10.30
CA ALA A 446 -11.40 15.77 -10.19
C ALA A 446 -11.17 14.88 -11.41
N ASN A 447 -10.86 13.61 -11.15
CA ASN A 447 -10.77 12.56 -12.16
C ASN A 447 -11.93 11.57 -11.97
N VAL A 448 -12.71 11.37 -13.03
CA VAL A 448 -13.81 10.40 -13.09
C VAL A 448 -13.45 9.33 -14.10
N ASN A 449 -13.37 8.08 -13.65
CA ASN A 449 -13.18 6.93 -14.53
C ASN A 449 -14.44 6.07 -14.55
N MET A 450 -14.93 5.77 -15.75
CA MET A 450 -16.07 4.89 -15.98
C MET A 450 -15.58 3.63 -16.68
N THR A 451 -15.72 2.50 -16.00
CA THR A 451 -15.33 1.20 -16.53
C THR A 451 -16.57 0.42 -16.94
N PHE A 452 -16.64 0.05 -18.22
CA PHE A 452 -17.77 -0.68 -18.77
C PHE A 452 -17.34 -2.02 -19.39
N ARG A 453 -18.13 -3.07 -19.15
CA ARG A 453 -17.99 -4.37 -19.79
C ARG A 453 -19.36 -4.95 -20.13
N GLU A 454 -19.58 -5.29 -21.40
CA GLU A 454 -20.84 -5.85 -21.89
C GLU A 454 -21.02 -7.32 -21.51
N TYR A 455 -20.00 -8.14 -21.76
CA TYR A 455 -19.98 -9.56 -21.37
C TYR A 455 -18.80 -9.92 -20.46
N SER A 456 -18.95 -10.95 -19.63
CA SER A 456 -17.92 -11.34 -18.63
C SER A 456 -16.55 -11.69 -19.21
N PHE A 457 -16.47 -12.04 -20.49
CA PHE A 457 -15.23 -12.36 -21.21
C PHE A 457 -14.61 -11.17 -21.95
N ASP A 458 -15.29 -10.03 -22.01
CA ASP A 458 -14.78 -8.84 -22.69
C ASP A 458 -13.71 -8.13 -21.86
N LYS A 459 -12.78 -7.46 -22.56
CA LYS A 459 -11.89 -6.51 -21.92
C LYS A 459 -12.70 -5.26 -21.52
N PRO A 460 -12.61 -4.79 -20.26
CA PRO A 460 -13.28 -3.57 -19.85
C PRO A 460 -12.81 -2.36 -20.65
N LYS A 461 -13.76 -1.50 -21.05
CA LYS A 461 -13.50 -0.20 -21.67
C LYS A 461 -13.51 0.87 -20.59
N ILE A 462 -12.50 1.74 -20.59
CA ILE A 462 -12.37 2.82 -19.60
C ILE A 462 -12.58 4.16 -20.31
N TYR A 463 -13.48 4.97 -19.78
CA TYR A 463 -13.65 6.38 -20.18
C TYR A 463 -13.21 7.27 -19.02
N GLU A 464 -12.30 8.20 -19.30
CA GLU A 464 -11.73 9.11 -18.31
C GLU A 464 -12.15 10.56 -18.62
N GLU A 465 -12.65 11.26 -17.61
CA GLU A 465 -12.92 12.69 -17.66
C GLU A 465 -12.25 13.41 -16.49
N VAL A 466 -11.55 14.52 -16.78
CA VAL A 466 -10.80 15.28 -15.78
C VAL A 466 -11.22 16.75 -15.83
N ARG A 467 -11.53 17.36 -14.68
CA ARG A 467 -11.93 18.77 -14.59
C ARG A 467 -11.29 19.49 -13.40
N PHE A 468 -11.09 20.79 -13.57
CA PHE A 468 -10.84 21.69 -12.45
C PHE A 468 -12.13 22.05 -11.73
N ILE A 469 -12.03 22.23 -10.42
CA ILE A 469 -13.11 22.72 -9.56
C ILE A 469 -12.55 23.80 -8.64
N ASN A 470 -13.28 24.91 -8.50
CA ASN A 470 -12.86 26.09 -7.73
C ASN A 470 -11.53 26.72 -8.20
N VAL A 471 -11.21 26.59 -9.49
CA VAL A 471 -10.07 27.25 -10.13
C VAL A 471 -10.59 28.35 -11.03
N SER A 472 -10.20 29.60 -10.77
CA SER A 472 -10.59 30.75 -11.58
C SER A 472 -9.38 31.56 -12.02
N PRO A 473 -9.31 31.99 -13.29
CA PRO A 473 -8.24 32.86 -13.79
C PRO A 473 -8.37 34.30 -13.26
N LEU A 474 -9.48 34.66 -12.61
CA LEU A 474 -9.66 35.99 -12.05
C LEU A 474 -8.65 36.21 -10.91
N ILE A 475 -7.77 37.19 -11.09
CA ILE A 475 -6.92 37.75 -10.04
C ILE A 475 -7.83 38.69 -9.23
N LEU A 476 -7.96 38.46 -7.92
CA LEU A 476 -8.61 39.40 -7.01
C LEU A 476 -7.58 40.41 -6.52
#